data_AF-A0A954GDU8-F1
#
_entry.id   AF-A0A954GDU8-F1
#
_cell.length_a   1.000
_cell.length_b   1.000
_cell.length_c   1.000
_cell.angle_alpha   90.00
_cell.angle_beta   90.00
_cell.angle_gamma   90.00
#
_symmetry.space_group_name_H-M   'P 1'
#
loop_
_entity.id
_entity.type
_entity.pdbx_description
1 polymer ?
#
loop_
_entity_poly.entity_id
_entity_poly.type
_entity_poly.pdbx_seq_one_letter_code
_entity_poly.pdbx_strand_id
1 'polypeptide(L)'
;MEISEVRIKLMADPNDRLKAFCSITLDSAFVIRDLKIIQGGKGLFVAMPSRKLTDKCPQCSTKNNLRAAFCNECGHRLRSDRAIKDEDGRAKLYADIAHPINSSCRDMIQEDVIKAYEEEIILSRQDGYLCRYDDYGEDTFAMSDEEEWDTDVSPATLPMSMQVDGTPPKSPAAQIESHSNEPLRGPHTAAAHRSGNHEVAGRSYRSDASDADSFGEGII
;
A
#
# COMPACT_ATOMS: atom_id res chain seq x y z
N MET A 1 -11.72 0.43 -23.10
CA MET A 1 -11.53 0.45 -21.65
C MET A 1 -12.75 1.12 -21.08
N GLU A 2 -13.50 0.38 -20.28
CA GLU A 2 -14.72 0.81 -19.60
C GLU A 2 -14.55 0.60 -18.10
N ILE A 3 -15.18 1.47 -17.31
CA ILE A 3 -15.18 1.35 -15.85
C ILE A 3 -16.38 0.51 -15.45
N SER A 4 -16.11 -0.76 -15.15
CA SER A 4 -17.14 -1.75 -14.81
C SER A 4 -17.72 -1.59 -13.40
N GLU A 5 -16.94 -1.06 -12.46
CA GLU A 5 -17.36 -0.90 -11.06
C GLU A 5 -16.61 0.26 -10.41
N VAL A 6 -17.30 1.00 -9.54
CA VAL A 6 -16.72 2.04 -8.68
C VAL A 6 -17.19 1.80 -7.25
N ARG A 7 -16.26 1.66 -6.32
CA ARG A 7 -16.53 1.56 -4.88
C ARG A 7 -16.03 2.80 -4.17
N ILE A 8 -16.85 3.36 -3.27
CA ILE A 8 -16.57 4.62 -2.58
C ILE A 8 -16.55 4.42 -1.06
N LYS A 9 -15.56 5.00 -0.39
CA LYS A 9 -15.47 5.12 1.07
C LYS A 9 -15.46 6.59 1.45
N LEU A 10 -16.60 7.07 1.94
CA LEU A 10 -16.76 8.44 2.40
C LEU A 10 -15.89 8.71 3.63
N MET A 11 -15.31 9.91 3.70
CA MET A 11 -14.64 10.40 4.90
C MET A 11 -15.63 11.01 5.88
N ALA A 12 -15.36 10.85 7.17
CA ALA A 12 -16.22 11.35 8.24
C ALA A 12 -16.23 12.88 8.34
N ASP A 13 -15.08 13.52 8.07
CA ASP A 13 -14.90 14.96 8.27
C ASP A 13 -15.28 15.76 7.02
N PRO A 14 -16.41 16.51 7.03
CA PRO A 14 -16.86 17.25 5.86
C PRO A 14 -16.00 18.49 5.57
N ASN A 15 -15.15 18.94 6.50
CA ASN A 15 -14.29 20.10 6.31
C ASN A 15 -12.90 19.74 5.73
N ASP A 16 -12.54 18.47 5.70
CA ASP A 16 -11.27 18.07 5.08
C ASP A 16 -11.34 18.20 3.55
N ARG A 17 -10.18 18.39 2.92
CA ARG A 17 -10.03 18.41 1.47
C ARG A 17 -10.27 17.02 0.89
N LEU A 18 -9.89 15.97 1.60
CA LEU A 18 -10.16 14.59 1.21
C LEU A 18 -11.62 14.26 1.53
N LYS A 19 -12.41 13.95 0.51
CA LYS A 19 -13.83 13.62 0.66
C LYS A 19 -14.10 12.13 0.72
N ALA A 20 -13.39 11.36 -0.07
CA ALA A 20 -13.55 9.91 -0.13
C ALA A 20 -12.32 9.22 -0.72
N PHE A 21 -12.16 7.94 -0.37
CA PHE A 21 -11.35 7.01 -1.12
C PHE A 21 -12.21 6.25 -2.12
N CYS A 22 -11.62 5.90 -3.25
CA CYS A 22 -12.28 5.24 -4.36
C CYS A 22 -11.42 4.06 -4.85
N SER A 23 -12.09 2.99 -5.26
CA SER A 23 -11.50 1.86 -5.97
C SER A 23 -12.31 1.65 -7.24
N ILE A 24 -11.64 1.52 -8.38
CA ILE A 24 -12.29 1.31 -9.68
C ILE A 24 -11.88 -0.05 -10.26
N THR A 25 -12.82 -0.71 -10.92
CA THR A 25 -12.59 -1.93 -11.69
C THR A 25 -12.72 -1.61 -13.17
N LEU A 26 -11.65 -1.84 -13.92
CA LEU A 26 -11.57 -1.65 -15.37
C LEU A 26 -11.86 -2.97 -16.08
N ASP A 27 -12.75 -2.93 -17.07
CA ASP A 27 -13.11 -4.06 -17.95
C ASP A 27 -13.42 -5.37 -17.19
N SER A 28 -13.93 -5.30 -15.96
CA SER A 28 -14.14 -6.44 -15.03
C SER A 28 -12.90 -7.32 -14.79
N ALA A 29 -11.70 -6.81 -15.09
CA ALA A 29 -10.47 -7.60 -15.13
C ALA A 29 -9.34 -7.00 -14.30
N PHE A 30 -9.39 -5.70 -14.00
CA PHE A 30 -8.29 -5.01 -13.32
C PHE A 30 -8.80 -3.98 -12.30
N VAL A 31 -8.37 -4.11 -11.04
CA VAL A 31 -8.76 -3.19 -9.95
C VAL A 31 -7.64 -2.20 -9.64
N ILE A 32 -7.97 -0.92 -9.60
CA ILE A 32 -7.09 0.15 -9.10
C ILE A 32 -7.67 0.68 -7.79
N ARG A 33 -6.90 0.56 -6.71
CA ARG A 33 -7.25 1.04 -5.37
C ARG A 33 -6.62 2.40 -5.06
N ASP A 34 -7.06 2.99 -3.97
CA ASP A 34 -6.49 4.22 -3.39
C ASP A 34 -6.57 5.46 -4.28
N LEU A 35 -7.59 5.54 -5.15
CA LEU A 35 -7.97 6.81 -5.76
C LEU A 35 -8.58 7.72 -4.67
N LYS A 36 -8.38 9.02 -4.80
CA LYS A 36 -8.83 10.01 -3.81
C LYS A 36 -9.72 11.04 -4.47
N ILE A 37 -10.87 11.31 -3.87
CA ILE A 37 -11.74 12.41 -4.28
C ILE A 37 -11.40 13.61 -3.40
N ILE A 38 -10.94 14.69 -4.01
CA ILE A 38 -10.41 15.87 -3.31
C ILE A 38 -11.20 17.11 -3.72
N GLN A 39 -11.58 17.92 -2.73
CA GLN A 39 -12.11 19.26 -2.96
C GLN A 39 -10.97 20.23 -3.32
N GLY A 40 -10.96 20.67 -4.57
CA GLY A 40 -10.12 21.75 -5.06
C GLY A 40 -10.87 23.10 -5.10
N GLY A 41 -10.17 24.15 -5.54
CA GLY A 41 -10.77 25.48 -5.73
C GLY A 41 -11.73 25.57 -6.92
N LYS A 42 -11.63 24.65 -7.89
CA LYS A 42 -12.51 24.57 -9.07
C LYS A 42 -13.58 23.47 -8.97
N GLY A 43 -13.77 22.89 -7.79
CA GLY A 43 -14.68 21.76 -7.57
C GLY A 43 -13.98 20.48 -7.12
N LEU A 44 -14.73 19.38 -7.13
CA LEU A 44 -14.23 18.04 -6.83
C LEU A 44 -13.40 17.52 -8.00
N PHE A 45 -12.32 16.82 -7.70
CA PHE A 45 -11.51 16.14 -8.71
C PHE A 45 -10.95 14.84 -8.15
N VAL A 46 -10.59 13.94 -9.06
CA VAL A 46 -10.02 12.63 -8.73
C VAL A 46 -8.50 12.72 -8.79
N ALA A 47 -7.84 12.38 -7.69
CA ALA A 47 -6.40 12.20 -7.60
C ALA A 47 -6.06 10.71 -7.68
N MET A 48 -5.09 10.39 -8.52
CA MET A 48 -4.64 9.02 -8.75
C MET A 48 -3.85 8.47 -7.55
N PRO A 49 -3.79 7.12 -7.40
CA PRO A 49 -2.95 6.50 -6.38
C PRO A 49 -1.50 6.89 -6.60
N SER A 50 -0.84 7.33 -5.53
CA SER A 50 0.53 7.85 -5.59
C SER A 50 1.43 7.21 -4.54
N ARG A 51 2.70 7.05 -4.88
CA ARG A 51 3.74 6.57 -3.97
C ARG A 51 4.79 7.64 -3.74
N LYS A 52 5.42 7.59 -2.57
CA LYS A 52 6.59 8.41 -2.26
C LYS A 52 7.81 7.92 -3.02
N LEU A 53 8.51 8.84 -3.68
CA LEU A 53 9.74 8.56 -4.38
C LEU A 53 10.89 8.36 -3.39
N THR A 54 11.75 7.40 -3.72
CA THR A 54 12.92 7.00 -2.93
C THR A 54 14.14 6.89 -3.83
N ASP A 55 15.31 7.08 -3.24
CA ASP A 55 16.60 6.99 -3.89
C ASP A 55 17.54 6.07 -3.09
N LYS A 56 18.54 5.49 -3.75
CA LYS A 56 19.46 4.53 -3.14
C LYS A 56 20.66 5.26 -2.53
N CYS A 57 21.10 4.82 -1.35
CA CYS A 57 22.34 5.30 -0.77
C CYS A 57 23.55 4.88 -1.65
N PRO A 58 24.51 5.77 -1.93
CA PRO A 58 25.70 5.41 -2.71
C PRO A 58 26.64 4.43 -1.99
N GLN A 59 26.55 4.33 -0.65
CA GLN A 59 27.42 3.47 0.15
C GLN A 59 26.82 2.08 0.40
N CYS A 60 25.54 1.99 0.76
CA CYS A 60 24.90 0.72 1.14
C CYS A 60 23.70 0.31 0.26
N SER A 61 23.36 1.09 -0.77
CA SER A 61 22.21 0.86 -1.67
C SER A 61 20.82 0.80 -1.02
N THR A 62 20.71 1.11 0.28
CA THR A 62 19.42 1.18 0.98
C THR A 62 18.54 2.27 0.39
N LYS A 63 17.23 2.00 0.29
CA LYS A 63 16.23 2.97 -0.17
C LYS A 63 15.99 4.02 0.91
N ASN A 64 16.15 5.28 0.54
CA ASN A 64 15.96 6.43 1.42
C ASN A 64 14.95 7.40 0.80
N ASN A 65 14.25 8.13 1.65
CA ASN A 65 13.39 9.22 1.20
C ASN A 65 14.23 10.29 0.47
N LEU A 66 13.72 10.89 -0.61
CA LEU A 66 14.44 11.92 -1.36
C LEU A 66 14.82 13.15 -0.50
N ARG A 67 14.06 13.45 0.56
CA ARG A 67 14.35 14.53 1.52
C ARG A 67 15.34 14.14 2.62
N ALA A 68 15.75 12.87 2.73
CA ALA A 68 16.64 12.44 3.80
C ALA A 68 18.05 13.03 3.59
N ALA A 69 18.59 13.66 4.64
CA ALA A 69 19.96 14.18 4.67
C ALA A 69 21.00 13.09 4.99
N PHE A 70 20.58 12.02 5.65
CA PHE A 70 21.41 10.87 6.01
C PHE A 70 20.73 9.58 5.58
N CYS A 71 21.51 8.54 5.32
CA CYS A 71 20.99 7.21 5.08
C CYS A 71 20.37 6.66 6.37
N ASN A 72 19.16 6.11 6.25
CA ASN A 72 18.41 5.48 7.32
C ASN A 72 19.08 4.21 7.90
N GLU A 73 20.04 3.62 7.17
CA GLU A 73 20.73 2.40 7.58
C GLU A 73 22.17 2.69 8.02
N CYS A 74 23.03 3.16 7.10
CA CYS A 74 24.46 3.34 7.39
C CYS A 74 24.84 4.74 7.88
N GLY A 75 23.90 5.68 7.99
CA GLY A 75 24.16 7.06 8.40
C GLY A 75 24.94 7.92 7.39
N HIS A 76 25.28 7.40 6.20
CA HIS A 76 26.00 8.16 5.17
C HIS A 76 25.25 9.44 4.80
N ARG A 77 25.96 10.57 4.69
CA ARG A 77 25.37 11.84 4.30
C ARG A 77 24.92 11.80 2.84
N LEU A 78 23.63 11.93 2.60
CA LEU A 78 23.06 11.93 1.26
C LEU A 78 22.98 13.37 0.72
N ARG A 79 23.18 13.56 -0.59
CA ARG A 79 23.17 14.89 -1.21
C ARG A 79 21.78 15.52 -1.21
N SER A 80 21.63 16.80 -0.92
CA SER A 80 20.32 17.46 -0.83
C SER A 80 19.61 17.69 -2.17
N ASP A 81 20.33 17.58 -3.28
CA ASP A 81 19.88 17.83 -4.66
C ASP A 81 19.42 16.58 -5.42
N ARG A 82 19.12 15.48 -4.71
CA ARG A 82 18.70 14.20 -5.32
C ARG A 82 17.30 14.22 -5.93
N ALA A 83 16.43 15.09 -5.44
CA ALA A 83 15.08 15.19 -5.98
C ALA A 83 15.07 16.02 -7.28
N ILE A 84 14.42 15.50 -8.31
CA ILE A 84 14.11 16.26 -9.53
C ILE A 84 13.31 17.49 -9.12
N LYS A 85 13.72 18.67 -9.58
CA LYS A 85 13.03 19.93 -9.33
C LYS A 85 12.32 20.36 -10.60
N ASP A 86 11.08 20.81 -10.45
CA ASP A 86 10.33 21.45 -11.52
C ASP A 86 10.91 22.86 -11.80
N GLU A 87 10.42 23.55 -12.84
CA GLU A 87 10.87 24.91 -13.19
C GLU A 87 10.71 25.92 -12.03
N ASP A 88 9.70 25.71 -11.17
CA ASP A 88 9.48 26.47 -9.94
C ASP A 88 10.46 26.14 -8.79
N GLY A 89 11.42 25.22 -9.01
CA GLY A 89 12.37 24.75 -8.01
C GLY A 89 11.76 23.78 -6.97
N ARG A 90 10.49 23.41 -7.11
CA ARG A 90 9.81 22.46 -6.21
C ARG A 90 10.27 21.04 -6.49
N ALA A 91 10.67 20.32 -5.44
CA ALA A 91 11.09 18.93 -5.54
C ALA A 91 9.90 17.99 -5.77
N LYS A 92 9.95 17.16 -6.83
CA LYS A 92 9.00 16.08 -7.08
C LYS A 92 9.27 14.91 -6.13
N LEU A 93 8.37 14.69 -5.18
CA LEU A 93 8.53 13.70 -4.10
C LEU A 93 7.58 12.52 -4.19
N TYR A 94 6.53 12.67 -4.97
CA TYR A 94 5.53 11.65 -5.20
C TYR A 94 5.39 11.44 -6.70
N ALA A 95 5.04 10.23 -7.07
CA ALA A 95 4.66 9.88 -8.43
C ALA A 95 3.45 8.97 -8.38
N ASP A 96 2.56 9.15 -9.35
CA ASP A 96 1.38 8.32 -9.48
C ASP A 96 1.79 6.91 -9.90
N ILE A 97 1.16 5.92 -9.27
CA ILE A 97 1.35 4.49 -9.56
C ILE A 97 0.58 4.13 -10.84
N ALA A 98 -0.63 4.66 -10.96
CA ALA A 98 -1.48 4.55 -12.13
C ALA A 98 -1.87 5.95 -12.59
N HIS A 99 -1.86 6.20 -13.90
CA HIS A 99 -2.35 7.45 -14.45
C HIS A 99 -2.91 7.22 -15.86
N PRO A 100 -3.99 7.92 -16.25
CA PRO A 100 -4.48 7.88 -17.62
C PRO A 100 -3.46 8.56 -18.55
N ILE A 101 -3.21 7.95 -19.71
CA ILE A 101 -2.31 8.50 -20.73
C ILE A 101 -3.00 9.64 -21.49
N ASN A 102 -4.31 9.51 -21.75
CA ASN A 102 -5.07 10.40 -22.61
C ASN A 102 -6.05 11.26 -21.78
N SER A 103 -6.31 12.50 -22.21
CA SER A 103 -7.29 13.37 -21.53
C SER A 103 -8.69 12.75 -21.51
N SER A 104 -9.15 12.20 -22.64
CA SER A 104 -10.47 11.55 -22.71
C SER A 104 -10.64 10.43 -21.67
N CYS A 105 -9.57 9.67 -21.40
CA CYS A 105 -9.60 8.63 -20.38
C CYS A 105 -9.63 9.22 -18.95
N ARG A 106 -8.92 10.34 -18.74
CA ARG A 106 -8.94 11.07 -17.47
C ARG A 106 -10.34 11.62 -17.17
N ASP A 107 -10.98 12.19 -18.18
CA ASP A 107 -12.29 12.81 -18.05
C ASP A 107 -13.36 11.73 -17.75
N MET A 108 -13.31 10.60 -18.48
CA MET A 108 -14.15 9.43 -18.20
C MET A 108 -14.01 8.92 -16.75
N ILE A 109 -12.77 8.70 -16.28
CA ILE A 109 -12.55 8.27 -14.88
C ILE A 109 -13.08 9.30 -13.88
N GLN A 110 -12.87 10.59 -14.16
CA GLN A 110 -13.31 11.64 -13.26
C GLN A 110 -14.84 11.71 -13.17
N GLU A 111 -15.54 11.66 -14.31
CA GLU A 111 -17.00 11.71 -14.38
C GLU A 111 -17.64 10.50 -13.68
N ASP A 112 -17.20 9.29 -14.00
CA ASP A 112 -17.77 8.06 -13.42
C ASP A 112 -17.57 7.99 -11.91
N VAL A 113 -16.38 8.38 -11.43
CA VAL A 113 -16.07 8.38 -9.99
C VAL A 113 -16.82 9.46 -9.22
N ILE A 114 -16.95 10.66 -9.79
CA ILE A 114 -17.71 11.75 -9.13
C ILE A 114 -19.20 11.40 -9.07
N LYS A 115 -19.74 10.82 -10.15
CA LYS A 115 -21.13 10.36 -10.18
C LYS A 115 -21.39 9.31 -9.09
N ALA A 116 -20.54 8.28 -8.99
CA ALA A 116 -20.67 7.26 -7.94
C ALA A 116 -20.55 7.85 -6.53
N TYR A 117 -19.69 8.86 -6.33
CA TYR A 117 -19.56 9.55 -5.05
C TYR A 117 -20.83 10.32 -4.64
N GLU A 118 -21.48 11.00 -5.59
CA GLU A 118 -22.74 11.71 -5.32
C GLU A 118 -23.86 10.74 -4.95
N GLU A 119 -23.96 9.61 -5.66
CA GLU A 119 -24.88 8.52 -5.34
C GLU A 119 -24.61 7.95 -3.94
N GLU A 120 -23.34 7.71 -3.59
CA GLU A 120 -22.96 7.20 -2.27
C GLU A 120 -23.31 8.18 -1.14
N ILE A 121 -23.18 9.49 -1.34
CA ILE A 121 -23.63 10.51 -0.37
C ILE A 121 -25.14 10.44 -0.14
N ILE A 122 -25.92 10.19 -1.19
CA ILE A 122 -27.38 10.08 -1.09
C ILE A 122 -27.73 8.81 -0.30
N LEU A 123 -27.06 7.70 -0.61
CA LEU A 123 -27.24 6.42 0.10
C LEU A 123 -26.82 6.55 1.58
N SER A 124 -25.74 7.26 1.88
CA SER A 124 -25.25 7.44 3.25
C SER A 124 -26.18 8.23 4.15
N ARG A 125 -27.18 8.92 3.59
CA ARG A 125 -28.20 9.65 4.33
C ARG A 125 -29.44 8.81 4.66
N GLN A 126 -29.56 7.62 4.08
CA GLN A 126 -30.69 6.72 4.31
C GLN A 126 -30.48 5.89 5.59
N ASP A 127 -31.57 5.59 6.29
CA ASP A 127 -31.53 4.76 7.49
C ASP A 127 -31.08 3.33 7.13
N GLY A 128 -30.02 2.85 7.78
CA GLY A 128 -29.46 1.50 7.55
C GLY A 128 -28.31 1.42 6.53
N TYR A 129 -27.69 2.54 6.15
CA TYR A 129 -26.54 2.55 5.27
C TYR A 129 -25.35 1.72 5.80
N LEU A 130 -24.81 0.85 4.95
CA LEU A 130 -23.57 0.10 5.17
C LEU A 130 -22.63 0.36 4.00
N CYS A 131 -21.39 0.77 4.30
CA CYS A 131 -20.38 1.05 3.27
C CYS A 131 -19.82 -0.26 2.69
N ARG A 132 -19.92 -0.45 1.37
CA ARG A 132 -19.50 -1.68 0.67
C ARG A 132 -18.03 -1.67 0.21
N TYR A 133 -17.23 -0.72 0.66
CA TYR A 133 -15.88 -0.50 0.10
C TYR A 133 -14.88 -1.62 0.40
N ASP A 134 -14.93 -2.20 1.60
CA ASP A 134 -13.90 -3.12 2.12
C ASP A 134 -14.13 -4.61 1.74
N ASP A 135 -15.15 -4.91 0.94
CA ASP A 135 -15.57 -6.28 0.54
C ASP A 135 -14.66 -6.92 -0.54
N TYR A 136 -13.34 -6.71 -0.43
CA TYR A 136 -12.30 -7.36 -1.24
C TYR A 136 -11.36 -8.22 -0.38
N GLY A 137 -11.64 -8.34 0.91
CA GLY A 137 -10.82 -9.08 1.87
C GLY A 137 -11.63 -10.03 2.72
N GLU A 138 -11.34 -11.32 2.58
CA GLU A 138 -11.47 -12.36 3.61
C GLU A 138 -12.82 -13.09 3.78
N ASP A 139 -13.98 -12.42 3.74
CA ASP A 139 -15.25 -13.11 4.07
C ASP A 139 -15.80 -14.03 2.96
N THR A 140 -15.35 -13.89 1.71
CA THR A 140 -15.85 -14.73 0.60
C THR A 140 -15.18 -16.11 0.52
N PHE A 141 -14.03 -16.29 1.16
CA PHE A 141 -13.30 -17.58 1.19
C PHE A 141 -13.52 -18.36 2.50
N ALA A 142 -13.98 -17.71 3.56
CA ALA A 142 -14.21 -18.36 4.85
C ALA A 142 -15.53 -19.17 4.91
N MET A 143 -16.37 -19.13 3.87
CA MET A 143 -17.64 -19.88 3.81
C MET A 143 -17.63 -21.06 2.84
N SER A 144 -16.48 -21.43 2.26
CA SER A 144 -16.38 -22.56 1.33
C SER A 144 -15.75 -23.84 1.90
N ASP A 145 -15.29 -23.84 3.16
CA ASP A 145 -14.62 -25.01 3.79
C ASP A 145 -15.25 -25.42 5.14
N GLU A 146 -16.53 -25.12 5.37
CA GLU A 146 -17.34 -25.82 6.38
C GLU A 146 -18.31 -26.80 5.70
N GLU A 147 -17.82 -27.55 4.71
CA GLU A 147 -18.40 -28.85 4.39
C GLU A 147 -18.27 -29.73 5.64
N GLU A 148 -19.27 -29.62 6.52
CA GLU A 148 -20.04 -30.72 7.09
C GLU A 148 -19.34 -32.08 6.91
N TRP A 149 -18.34 -32.35 7.76
CA TRP A 149 -17.87 -33.71 7.95
C TRP A 149 -19.01 -34.48 8.61
N ASP A 150 -19.86 -35.07 7.78
CA ASP A 150 -20.81 -36.10 8.16
C ASP A 150 -20.03 -37.26 8.80
N THR A 151 -19.96 -37.26 10.12
CA THR A 151 -19.43 -38.40 10.88
C THR A 151 -20.55 -39.42 11.04
N ASP A 152 -20.94 -40.04 9.95
CA ASP A 152 -21.76 -41.24 9.98
C ASP A 152 -20.92 -42.42 10.51
N VAL A 153 -20.79 -42.50 11.83
CA VAL A 153 -20.55 -43.75 12.53
C VAL A 153 -21.41 -43.82 13.78
N SER A 154 -22.53 -44.54 13.66
CA SER A 154 -23.21 -45.22 14.76
C SER A 154 -23.67 -46.58 14.20
N PRO A 155 -23.73 -47.68 14.99
CA PRO A 155 -24.16 -47.66 16.39
C PRO A 155 -23.50 -48.70 17.33
N ALA A 156 -23.44 -48.39 18.63
CA ALA A 156 -23.50 -49.41 19.70
C ALA A 156 -23.96 -48.80 21.04
N THR A 157 -25.27 -48.96 21.31
CA THR A 157 -25.96 -49.16 22.59
C THR A 157 -25.08 -49.88 23.65
N LEU A 158 -24.99 -49.62 24.97
CA LEU A 158 -25.83 -49.16 26.12
C LEU A 158 -24.89 -49.08 27.39
N PRO A 159 -25.33 -48.82 28.66
CA PRO A 159 -26.28 -47.83 29.20
C PRO A 159 -25.81 -47.11 30.50
N MET A 160 -26.53 -46.01 30.81
CA MET A 160 -26.98 -45.51 32.14
C MET A 160 -26.03 -44.97 33.24
N SER A 161 -26.32 -43.69 33.56
CA SER A 161 -26.53 -43.06 34.88
C SER A 161 -25.38 -42.90 35.87
N MET A 162 -25.09 -41.64 36.26
CA MET A 162 -25.27 -41.15 37.64
C MET A 162 -25.06 -39.62 37.70
N GLN A 163 -26.01 -38.93 38.32
CA GLN A 163 -25.90 -37.54 38.79
C GLN A 163 -25.29 -37.54 40.19
N VAL A 164 -24.49 -36.53 40.56
CA VAL A 164 -24.56 -35.80 41.85
C VAL A 164 -23.62 -34.57 41.88
N ASP A 165 -24.24 -33.41 42.08
CA ASP A 165 -23.94 -32.26 42.96
C ASP A 165 -22.51 -31.77 43.27
N GLY A 166 -22.35 -30.43 43.25
CA GLY A 166 -21.52 -29.70 44.24
C GLY A 166 -20.57 -28.61 43.71
N THR A 167 -20.94 -27.35 43.91
CA THR A 167 -20.13 -26.12 43.68
C THR A 167 -19.06 -25.88 44.77
N PRO A 168 -18.17 -24.86 44.65
CA PRO A 168 -16.73 -24.98 44.34
C PRO A 168 -15.80 -24.60 45.53
N PRO A 169 -14.45 -24.66 45.39
CA PRO A 169 -13.58 -23.87 46.25
C PRO A 169 -12.73 -22.82 45.53
N LYS A 170 -12.43 -21.79 46.32
CA LYS A 170 -11.84 -20.49 46.04
C LYS A 170 -10.35 -20.57 45.67
N SER A 171 -9.93 -19.61 44.86
CA SER A 171 -8.54 -19.24 44.62
C SER A 171 -7.83 -18.75 45.89
N PRO A 172 -6.50 -18.92 45.99
CA PRO A 172 -5.66 -18.01 46.72
C PRO A 172 -4.83 -17.13 45.76
N ALA A 173 -4.87 -15.84 46.03
CA ALA A 173 -3.98 -14.82 45.49
C ALA A 173 -2.51 -15.17 45.77
N ALA A 174 -1.66 -15.10 44.75
CA ALA A 174 -0.21 -15.13 44.91
C ALA A 174 0.37 -13.74 44.61
N GLN A 175 1.19 -13.30 45.55
CA GLN A 175 1.76 -11.98 45.71
C GLN A 175 2.78 -11.64 44.62
N ILE A 176 2.85 -10.34 44.31
CA ILE A 176 3.84 -9.70 43.45
C ILE A 176 5.15 -9.60 44.25
N GLU A 177 6.21 -10.23 43.78
CA GLU A 177 7.58 -9.92 44.19
C GLU A 177 8.40 -9.49 42.97
N SER A 178 8.93 -8.28 43.09
CA SER A 178 9.73 -7.55 42.12
C SER A 178 11.19 -8.01 42.14
N HIS A 179 11.73 -8.48 41.02
CA HIS A 179 13.18 -8.56 40.82
C HIS A 179 13.59 -8.11 39.40
N SER A 180 14.28 -6.96 39.39
CA SER A 180 15.31 -6.44 38.48
C SER A 180 15.52 -7.08 37.10
N ASN A 181 15.09 -6.34 36.08
CA ASN A 181 15.84 -5.80 34.93
C ASN A 181 17.05 -6.60 34.37
N GLU A 182 16.82 -7.36 33.29
CA GLU A 182 17.83 -7.65 32.26
C GLU A 182 17.16 -7.72 30.87
N PRO A 183 17.69 -7.05 29.82
CA PRO A 183 17.05 -7.02 28.51
C PRO A 183 17.35 -8.27 27.66
N LEU A 184 16.29 -8.93 27.21
CA LEU A 184 16.29 -10.08 26.30
C LEU A 184 16.81 -9.68 24.91
N ARG A 185 17.90 -10.33 24.47
CA ARG A 185 18.41 -10.32 23.09
C ARG A 185 17.49 -11.17 22.19
N GLY A 186 16.89 -10.54 21.19
CA GLY A 186 16.28 -11.22 20.05
C GLY A 186 17.35 -11.83 19.11
N PRO A 187 16.99 -12.82 18.28
CA PRO A 187 17.98 -13.66 17.61
C PRO A 187 18.32 -13.13 16.19
N HIS A 188 19.39 -13.69 15.62
CA HIS A 188 19.85 -13.60 14.22
C HIS A 188 20.37 -12.24 13.68
N THR A 189 21.58 -11.89 14.12
CA THR A 189 22.63 -11.42 13.20
C THR A 189 23.52 -12.61 12.81
N ALA A 190 23.67 -12.88 11.52
CA ALA A 190 24.67 -13.83 11.00
C ALA A 190 25.80 -13.05 10.32
N ALA A 191 27.01 -13.35 10.77
CA ALA A 191 28.25 -12.67 10.45
C ALA A 191 28.83 -13.05 9.08
N ALA A 192 29.72 -12.17 8.64
CA ALA A 192 30.58 -12.29 7.48
C ALA A 192 31.46 -13.54 7.50
N HIS A 193 31.62 -14.15 6.31
CA HIS A 193 32.80 -14.94 5.97
C HIS A 193 33.49 -14.32 4.75
N ARG A 194 34.72 -13.84 4.97
CA ARG A 194 35.74 -13.63 3.93
C ARG A 194 36.32 -14.98 3.52
N SER A 195 36.57 -15.17 2.22
CA SER A 195 37.90 -15.42 1.62
C SER A 195 37.76 -16.06 0.23
N GLY A 196 38.56 -15.61 -0.74
CA GLY A 196 38.86 -16.39 -1.95
C GLY A 196 38.98 -15.56 -3.23
N ASN A 197 40.23 -15.26 -3.61
CA ASN A 197 40.63 -14.60 -4.85
C ASN A 197 40.13 -15.32 -6.12
N HIS A 198 39.79 -14.55 -7.15
CA HIS A 198 40.19 -14.89 -8.52
C HIS A 198 40.38 -13.61 -9.35
N GLU A 199 41.64 -13.36 -9.73
CA GLU A 199 42.02 -12.51 -10.85
C GLU A 199 41.50 -13.12 -12.16
N VAL A 200 41.07 -12.29 -13.12
CA VAL A 200 41.58 -12.22 -14.52
C VAL A 200 41.00 -10.97 -15.23
N ALA A 201 41.90 -10.22 -15.86
CA ALA A 201 41.80 -9.25 -16.97
C ALA A 201 40.40 -8.86 -17.51
N GLY A 202 40.06 -7.59 -17.71
CA GLY A 202 40.85 -6.56 -18.37
C GLY A 202 40.41 -6.41 -19.84
N ARG A 203 39.57 -5.41 -20.14
CA ARG A 203 39.51 -4.74 -21.45
C ARG A 203 38.73 -3.43 -21.39
N SER A 204 39.50 -2.36 -21.45
CA SER A 204 39.14 -0.98 -21.74
C SER A 204 39.02 -0.74 -23.25
N TYR A 205 37.97 -0.04 -23.67
CA TYR A 205 37.92 0.72 -24.93
C TYR A 205 37.31 2.08 -24.56
N ARG A 206 38.15 3.09 -24.28
CA ARG A 206 38.62 4.14 -25.20
C ARG A 206 37.49 5.01 -25.77
N SER A 207 37.46 6.23 -25.23
CA SER A 207 36.93 7.45 -25.82
C SER A 207 37.63 7.77 -27.13
N ASP A 208 36.88 8.24 -28.12
CA ASP A 208 37.38 9.21 -29.10
C ASP A 208 36.28 10.25 -29.36
N ALA A 209 36.71 11.50 -29.33
CA ALA A 209 35.96 12.69 -29.66
C ALA A 209 36.32 13.16 -31.07
N SER A 210 35.39 13.76 -31.79
CA SER A 210 35.66 14.81 -32.78
C SER A 210 34.36 15.44 -33.29
N ASP A 211 34.15 16.69 -32.87
CA ASP A 211 33.81 17.89 -33.64
C ASP A 211 33.01 17.85 -34.95
N ALA A 212 32.23 18.95 -35.08
CA ALA A 212 32.00 19.79 -36.26
C ALA A 212 30.67 19.67 -37.04
N ASP A 213 29.89 20.74 -36.89
CA ASP A 213 29.36 21.62 -37.93
C ASP A 213 27.97 21.45 -38.58
N SER A 214 27.37 22.64 -38.70
CA SER A 214 26.38 23.15 -39.68
C SER A 214 24.90 22.80 -39.50
N PHE A 215 24.05 23.78 -39.14
CA PHE A 215 23.46 24.83 -40.01
C PHE A 215 22.60 24.25 -41.15
N GLY A 216 21.29 24.49 -41.07
CA GLY A 216 20.32 24.10 -42.10
C GLY A 216 19.02 24.89 -41.95
N GLU A 217 19.02 26.11 -42.50
CA GLU A 217 17.82 26.85 -42.86
C GLU A 217 17.06 26.15 -44.00
N GLY A 218 15.73 26.31 -44.01
CA GLY A 218 14.92 26.35 -45.23
C GLY A 218 14.18 25.05 -45.59
N ILE A 219 12.85 25.16 -45.69
CA ILE A 219 12.08 25.02 -46.93
C ILE A 219 10.65 25.54 -46.66
N ILE A 220 10.36 26.66 -47.33
CA ILE A 220 9.09 27.11 -47.98
C ILE A 220 7.80 27.04 -47.17
#